data_AF-A0A1H2CKT7-F1
#
_entry.id   AF-A0A1H2CKT7-F1
#
_cell.length_a   1.000
_cell.length_b   1.000
_cell.length_c   1.000
_cell.angle_alpha   90.00
_cell.angle_beta   90.00
_cell.angle_gamma   90.00
#
_symmetry.space_group_name_H-M   'P 1'
#
loop_
_entity.id
_entity.type
_entity.pdbx_description
1 polymer ?
#
loop_
_entity_poly.entity_id
_entity_poly.type
_entity_poly.pdbx_seq_one_letter_code
_entity_poly.pdbx_strand_id
1 'polypeptide(L)'
;MTDRAPGARRAVLTAAALAEPAAALSGYTIGVTSDRRKDELATLLEARGARVVIAPALRIVPISDDAELRAATRACLDSPPDIVLVNTGIGMRGWLEAADGWGLADPLRSVLSRAYLVARGPKARAAVRAAGLHDQWSPEGEGYEEVVEHLTARGLRGLTVAMQLHGESQPEYSEALESAGARVIELPVYRWAPPTDPAPLHRLVDLVIGRLVDAVTFTSAAAVQAVLRASGTGADALVDALRDDVMAACVGPVTSAPLRGQGIPVVTPGRARLSALVRTIVDELPKRAVSLQVSGHSLVLRGHAAVVDGELRPLAPAPMAVLRALATSPGRVLSRAALLQTLPRGADEHAVEMAVARLRAGLAVPGVIQTVVKRGYRIPL
;
A
#
# COMPACT_ATOMS: atom_id res chain seq x y z
N MET A 1 23.70 48.55 52.97
CA MET A 1 23.26 48.33 51.57
C MET A 1 23.56 46.89 51.20
N THR A 2 22.59 46.01 51.37
CA THR A 2 22.64 44.62 50.89
C THR A 2 21.34 44.40 50.14
N ASP A 3 21.45 44.48 48.82
CA ASP A 3 20.34 44.41 47.87
C ASP A 3 19.96 42.94 47.61
N ARG A 4 18.70 42.59 47.82
CA ARG A 4 18.15 41.24 47.57
C ARG A 4 17.68 41.18 46.13
N ALA A 5 18.37 40.38 45.30
CA ALA A 5 17.92 40.06 43.94
C ALA A 5 16.54 39.36 43.96
N PRO A 6 15.63 39.68 43.03
CA PRO A 6 14.30 39.08 42.97
C PRO A 6 14.37 37.66 42.40
N GLY A 7 13.69 36.72 43.05
CA GLY A 7 13.64 35.32 42.66
C GLY A 7 13.04 35.11 41.27
N ALA A 8 13.77 34.38 40.42
CA ALA A 8 13.28 33.91 39.13
C ALA A 8 12.03 33.05 39.33
N ARG A 9 10.88 33.53 38.85
CA ARG A 9 9.64 32.73 38.82
C ARG A 9 9.86 31.55 37.87
N ARG A 10 9.87 30.34 38.45
CA ARG A 10 9.89 29.07 37.73
C ARG A 10 8.66 29.03 36.80
N ALA A 11 8.89 28.98 35.49
CA ALA A 11 7.80 28.85 34.51
C ALA A 11 7.04 27.55 34.81
N VAL A 12 5.76 27.67 35.13
CA VAL A 12 4.88 26.53 35.36
C VAL A 12 4.59 25.92 33.98
N LEU A 13 5.14 24.73 33.72
CA LEU A 13 4.76 23.91 32.57
C LEU A 13 3.25 23.65 32.68
N THR A 14 2.48 24.17 31.73
CA THR A 14 1.04 23.98 31.67
C THR A 14 0.72 22.53 31.33
N ALA A 15 -0.46 22.03 31.75
CA ALA A 15 -0.91 20.67 31.39
C ALA A 15 -0.90 20.43 29.85
N ALA A 16 -1.09 21.48 29.05
CA ALA A 16 -0.98 21.44 27.59
C ALA A 16 0.44 21.16 27.08
N ALA A 17 1.49 21.58 27.80
CA ALA A 17 2.88 21.28 27.46
C ALA A 17 3.31 19.85 27.86
N LEU A 18 2.51 19.18 28.69
CA LEU A 18 2.72 17.79 29.15
C LEU A 18 1.82 16.78 28.41
N ALA A 19 0.86 17.25 27.61
CA ALA A 19 0.05 16.37 26.76
C ALA A 19 0.94 15.80 25.65
N GLU A 20 1.04 14.46 25.58
CA GLU A 20 1.74 13.84 24.47
C GLU A 20 1.03 14.21 23.16
N PRO A 21 1.75 14.73 22.16
CA PRO A 21 1.14 15.06 20.88
C PRO A 21 0.50 13.81 20.28
N ALA A 22 -0.68 13.97 19.68
CA ALA A 22 -1.36 12.86 19.02
C ALA A 22 -0.39 12.14 18.06
N ALA A 23 -0.36 10.80 18.12
CA ALA A 23 0.54 10.01 17.29
C ALA A 23 0.36 10.37 15.81
N ALA A 24 1.43 10.21 15.02
CA ALA A 24 1.48 10.76 13.66
C ALA A 24 0.34 10.25 12.76
N LEU A 25 -0.12 9.01 12.97
CA LEU A 25 -1.24 8.43 12.21
C LEU A 25 -2.58 8.42 12.98
N SER A 26 -2.66 9.03 14.15
CA SER A 26 -3.92 9.19 14.86
C SER A 26 -4.95 9.94 14.02
N GLY A 27 -6.14 9.36 13.90
CA GLY A 27 -7.25 9.87 13.09
C GLY A 27 -7.33 9.27 11.69
N TYR A 28 -6.29 8.58 11.20
CA TYR A 28 -6.32 7.96 9.88
C TYR A 28 -6.77 6.49 9.91
N THR A 29 -7.35 6.04 8.81
CA THR A 29 -7.71 4.64 8.54
C THR A 29 -6.93 4.13 7.33
N ILE A 30 -6.25 2.98 7.46
CA ILE A 30 -5.34 2.45 6.44
C ILE A 30 -5.72 1.01 6.06
N GLY A 31 -5.88 0.76 4.77
CA GLY A 31 -6.11 -0.58 4.22
C GLY A 31 -4.82 -1.40 4.06
N VAL A 32 -4.86 -2.67 4.47
CA VAL A 32 -3.75 -3.63 4.31
C VAL A 32 -4.19 -4.77 3.39
N THR A 33 -3.59 -4.83 2.20
CA THR A 33 -3.96 -5.79 1.13
C THR A 33 -3.11 -7.06 1.11
N SER A 34 -2.00 -7.09 1.85
CA SER A 34 -1.13 -8.25 1.94
C SER A 34 -1.78 -9.36 2.77
N ASP A 35 -1.59 -10.62 2.39
CA ASP A 35 -1.92 -11.75 3.26
C ASP A 35 -0.75 -12.14 4.17
N ARG A 36 0.45 -12.27 3.59
CA ARG A 36 1.67 -12.60 4.35
C ARG A 36 2.15 -11.41 5.16
N ARG A 37 2.40 -11.62 6.46
CA ARG A 37 2.84 -10.57 7.43
C ARG A 37 1.84 -9.41 7.55
N LYS A 38 0.55 -9.65 7.29
CA LYS A 38 -0.50 -8.65 7.46
C LYS A 38 -0.61 -8.15 8.88
N ASP A 39 -0.50 -9.05 9.86
CA ASP A 39 -0.58 -8.71 11.28
C ASP A 39 0.61 -7.86 11.71
N GLU A 40 1.82 -8.17 11.22
CA GLU A 40 3.00 -7.34 11.47
C GLU A 40 2.84 -5.93 10.90
N LEU A 41 2.38 -5.81 9.65
CA LEU A 41 2.13 -4.50 9.04
C LEU A 41 1.05 -3.73 9.78
N ALA A 42 -0.04 -4.39 10.18
CA ALA A 42 -1.11 -3.81 10.98
C ALA A 42 -0.57 -3.29 12.32
N THR A 43 0.14 -4.12 13.08
CA THR A 43 0.75 -3.74 14.36
C THR A 43 1.68 -2.53 14.22
N LEU A 44 2.51 -2.47 13.17
CA LEU A 44 3.40 -1.33 12.95
C LEU A 44 2.65 -0.03 12.65
N LEU A 45 1.50 -0.10 11.98
CA LEU A 45 0.65 1.07 11.68
C LEU A 45 -0.17 1.49 12.92
N GLU A 46 -0.73 0.53 13.65
CA GLU A 46 -1.50 0.74 14.88
C GLU A 46 -0.61 1.35 15.98
N ALA A 47 0.65 0.91 16.09
CA ALA A 47 1.64 1.51 16.98
C ALA A 47 1.93 3.00 16.68
N ARG A 48 1.51 3.50 15.52
CA ARG A 48 1.59 4.92 15.13
C ARG A 48 0.23 5.64 15.22
N GLY A 49 -0.80 4.97 15.73
CA GLY A 49 -2.14 5.52 15.99
C GLY A 49 -3.16 5.31 14.87
N ALA A 50 -2.82 4.60 13.78
CA ALA A 50 -3.76 4.35 12.70
C ALA A 50 -4.84 3.33 13.10
N ARG A 51 -6.04 3.47 12.53
CA ARG A 51 -6.98 2.35 12.40
C ARG A 51 -6.60 1.53 11.17
N VAL A 52 -6.61 0.20 11.28
CA VAL A 52 -6.25 -0.67 10.16
C VAL A 52 -7.44 -1.50 9.69
N VAL A 53 -7.61 -1.58 8.36
CA VAL A 53 -8.57 -2.48 7.70
C VAL A 53 -7.77 -3.58 7.03
N ILE A 54 -7.80 -4.78 7.59
CA ILE A 54 -7.14 -5.96 7.01
C ILE A 54 -8.04 -6.56 5.94
N ALA A 55 -7.58 -6.55 4.70
CA ALA A 55 -8.33 -7.03 3.54
C ALA A 55 -7.38 -7.73 2.54
N PRO A 56 -6.94 -8.96 2.84
CA PRO A 56 -6.01 -9.69 1.99
C PRO A 56 -6.57 -9.85 0.58
N ALA A 57 -5.84 -9.36 -0.41
CA ALA A 57 -6.34 -9.34 -1.79
C ALA A 57 -6.15 -10.69 -2.52
N LEU A 58 -5.29 -11.55 -1.99
CA LEU A 58 -4.89 -12.82 -2.59
C LEU A 58 -4.07 -13.64 -1.59
N ARG A 59 -3.91 -14.93 -1.86
CA ARG A 59 -3.06 -15.87 -1.11
C ARG A 59 -2.05 -16.57 -2.01
N ILE A 60 -0.91 -16.95 -1.44
CA ILE A 60 0.08 -17.80 -2.11
C ILE A 60 -0.32 -19.25 -1.89
N VAL A 61 -0.43 -20.02 -2.96
CA VAL A 61 -0.60 -21.47 -2.91
C VAL A 61 0.69 -22.10 -3.40
N PRO A 62 1.49 -22.73 -2.52
CA PRO A 62 2.63 -23.55 -2.93
C PRO A 62 2.14 -24.66 -3.86
N ILE A 63 2.95 -25.00 -4.85
CA ILE A 63 2.60 -26.05 -5.80
C ILE A 63 3.57 -27.24 -5.70
N SER A 64 3.89 -27.62 -4.47
CA SER A 64 4.88 -28.67 -4.15
C SER A 64 4.57 -30.05 -4.75
N ASP A 65 3.31 -30.30 -5.14
CA ASP A 65 2.87 -31.53 -5.81
C ASP A 65 2.50 -31.35 -7.29
N ASP A 66 2.91 -30.26 -7.96
CA ASP A 66 2.56 -30.11 -9.38
C ASP A 66 3.34 -31.04 -10.30
N ALA A 67 2.59 -31.72 -11.17
CA ALA A 67 3.15 -32.39 -12.33
C ALA A 67 3.87 -31.40 -13.26
N GLU A 68 3.39 -30.15 -13.36
CA GLU A 68 3.98 -29.11 -14.23
C GLU A 68 5.36 -28.67 -13.74
N LEU A 69 5.52 -28.32 -12.46
CA LEU A 69 6.83 -27.95 -11.91
C LEU A 69 7.82 -29.11 -11.99
N ARG A 70 7.35 -30.35 -11.76
CA ARG A 70 8.19 -31.54 -11.89
C ARG A 70 8.60 -31.78 -13.34
N ALA A 71 7.70 -31.63 -14.30
CA ALA A 71 7.99 -31.75 -15.72
C ALA A 71 8.98 -30.68 -16.18
N ALA A 72 8.78 -29.42 -15.81
CA ALA A 72 9.70 -28.32 -16.12
C ALA A 72 11.08 -28.52 -15.48
N THR A 73 11.13 -29.05 -14.25
CA THR A 73 12.39 -29.43 -13.59
C THR A 73 13.10 -30.53 -14.36
N ARG A 74 12.39 -31.58 -14.79
CA ARG A 74 12.98 -32.64 -15.64
C ARG A 74 13.47 -32.09 -16.98
N ALA A 75 12.70 -31.20 -17.61
CA ALA A 75 13.13 -30.53 -18.85
C ALA A 75 14.44 -29.73 -18.65
N CYS A 76 14.62 -29.10 -17.49
CA CYS A 76 15.90 -28.45 -17.14
C CYS A 76 17.04 -29.45 -16.93
N LEU A 77 16.77 -30.68 -16.52
CA LEU A 77 17.80 -31.72 -16.37
C LEU A 77 18.16 -32.36 -17.72
N ASP A 78 17.14 -32.66 -18.53
CA ASP A 78 17.28 -33.30 -19.84
C ASP A 78 17.90 -32.34 -20.87
N SER A 79 17.62 -31.05 -20.75
CA SER A 79 18.21 -30.00 -21.56
C SER A 79 18.63 -28.83 -20.67
N PRO A 80 19.83 -28.91 -20.05
CA PRO A 80 20.38 -27.91 -19.14
C PRO A 80 20.22 -26.48 -19.66
N PRO A 81 19.61 -25.56 -18.89
CA PRO A 81 19.49 -24.17 -19.29
C PRO A 81 20.86 -23.49 -19.31
N ASP A 82 21.10 -22.70 -20.36
CA ASP A 82 22.24 -21.79 -20.44
C ASP A 82 22.07 -20.61 -19.48
N ILE A 83 20.82 -20.18 -19.28
CA ILE A 83 20.43 -19.03 -18.45
C ILE A 83 19.31 -19.43 -17.48
N VAL A 84 19.41 -19.01 -16.22
CA VAL A 84 18.35 -19.19 -15.23
C VAL A 84 17.91 -17.83 -14.71
N LEU A 85 16.67 -17.45 -14.98
CA LEU A 85 16.06 -16.24 -14.46
C LEU A 85 15.29 -16.54 -13.16
N VAL A 86 15.80 -16.03 -12.05
CA VAL A 86 15.22 -16.16 -10.71
C VAL A 86 14.50 -14.88 -10.32
N ASN A 87 13.17 -14.92 -10.32
CA ASN A 87 12.34 -13.74 -10.10
C ASN A 87 12.07 -13.44 -8.62
N THR A 88 11.97 -14.47 -7.77
CA THR A 88 11.75 -14.29 -6.33
C THR A 88 12.51 -15.28 -5.47
N GLY A 89 12.77 -14.87 -4.23
CA GLY A 89 13.35 -15.78 -3.25
C GLY A 89 12.41 -16.90 -2.81
N ILE A 90 11.10 -16.67 -2.77
CA ILE A 90 10.13 -17.73 -2.41
C ILE A 90 10.05 -18.78 -3.52
N GLY A 91 10.04 -18.35 -4.78
CA GLY A 91 10.08 -19.25 -5.91
C GLY A 91 11.33 -20.11 -5.94
N MET A 92 12.50 -19.51 -5.67
CA MET A 92 13.77 -20.25 -5.69
C MET A 92 13.83 -21.32 -4.60
N ARG A 93 13.40 -20.97 -3.38
CA ARG A 93 13.33 -21.94 -2.28
C ARG A 93 12.31 -23.02 -2.56
N GLY A 94 11.12 -22.66 -3.02
CA GLY A 94 10.07 -23.63 -3.35
C GLY A 94 10.47 -24.59 -4.44
N TRP A 95 11.20 -24.13 -5.47
CA TRP A 95 11.71 -25.01 -6.52
C TRP A 95 12.70 -26.04 -5.99
N LEU A 96 13.67 -25.60 -5.19
CA LEU A 96 14.69 -26.49 -4.61
C LEU A 96 14.08 -27.47 -3.61
N GLU A 97 13.12 -27.02 -2.79
CA GLU A 97 12.39 -27.86 -1.83
C GLU A 97 11.54 -28.93 -2.55
N ALA A 98 10.83 -28.56 -3.62
CA ALA A 98 10.09 -29.51 -4.44
C ALA A 98 11.02 -30.53 -5.12
N ALA A 99 12.14 -30.06 -5.69
CA ALA A 99 13.13 -30.93 -6.31
C ALA A 99 13.75 -31.91 -5.29
N ASP A 100 13.99 -31.48 -4.06
CA ASP A 100 14.45 -32.34 -2.96
C ASP A 100 13.43 -33.43 -2.63
N GLY A 101 12.15 -33.08 -2.52
CA GLY A 101 11.05 -34.03 -2.34
C GLY A 101 10.94 -35.08 -3.45
N TRP A 102 11.46 -34.79 -4.65
CA TRP A 102 11.51 -35.75 -5.77
C TRP A 102 12.83 -36.50 -5.90
N GLY A 103 13.81 -36.26 -5.00
CA GLY A 103 15.15 -36.82 -5.10
C GLY A 103 16.00 -36.22 -6.24
N LEU A 104 15.67 -35.01 -6.68
CA LEU A 104 16.31 -34.31 -7.80
C LEU A 104 17.16 -33.10 -7.36
N ALA A 105 17.34 -32.87 -6.05
CA ALA A 105 18.06 -31.71 -5.54
C ALA A 105 19.50 -31.60 -6.06
N ASP A 106 20.32 -32.64 -5.94
CA ASP A 106 21.72 -32.61 -6.36
C ASP A 106 21.90 -32.45 -7.87
N PRO A 107 21.19 -33.23 -8.72
CA PRO A 107 21.21 -33.00 -10.17
C PRO A 107 20.81 -31.58 -10.54
N LEU A 108 19.75 -31.05 -9.93
CA LEU A 108 19.28 -29.70 -10.22
C LEU A 108 20.32 -28.66 -9.83
N ARG A 109 20.87 -28.72 -8.61
CA ARG A 109 21.93 -27.79 -8.18
C ARG A 109 23.14 -27.82 -9.09
N SER A 110 23.56 -29.01 -9.54
CA SER A 110 24.67 -29.17 -10.48
C SER A 110 24.39 -28.44 -11.79
N VAL A 111 23.20 -28.62 -12.37
CA VAL A 111 22.77 -27.92 -13.59
C VAL A 111 22.73 -26.41 -13.37
N LEU A 112 22.09 -25.92 -12.31
CA LEU A 112 21.97 -24.49 -12.04
C LEU A 112 23.33 -23.83 -11.81
N SER A 113 24.29 -24.53 -11.20
CA SER A 113 25.63 -23.99 -10.93
C SER A 113 26.45 -23.67 -12.19
N ARG A 114 26.11 -24.30 -13.32
CA ARG A 114 26.77 -24.09 -14.62
C ARG A 114 26.10 -23.01 -15.47
N ALA A 115 24.85 -22.66 -15.14
CA ALA A 115 24.06 -21.69 -15.89
C ALA A 115 24.45 -20.24 -15.54
N TYR A 116 24.17 -19.32 -16.46
CA TYR A 116 24.18 -17.89 -16.20
C TYR A 116 22.91 -17.50 -15.43
N LEU A 117 23.04 -17.38 -14.10
CA LEU A 117 21.98 -17.01 -13.18
C LEU A 117 21.78 -15.49 -13.14
N VAL A 118 20.56 -15.08 -13.50
CA VAL A 118 20.06 -13.72 -13.31
C VAL A 118 19.09 -13.69 -12.15
N ALA A 119 19.38 -12.86 -11.14
CA ALA A 119 18.46 -12.63 -10.03
C ALA A 119 17.75 -11.30 -10.22
N ARG A 120 16.42 -11.28 -10.36
CA ARG A 120 15.66 -10.04 -10.62
C ARG A 120 15.73 -9.00 -9.50
N GLY A 121 16.10 -9.38 -8.28
CA GLY A 121 16.25 -8.40 -7.20
C GLY A 121 16.81 -8.99 -5.91
N PRO A 122 16.95 -8.17 -4.85
CA PRO A 122 17.69 -8.54 -3.64
C PRO A 122 17.19 -9.80 -2.95
N LYS A 123 15.87 -10.06 -3.00
CA LYS A 123 15.25 -11.25 -2.41
C LYS A 123 15.55 -12.53 -3.20
N ALA A 124 15.55 -12.45 -4.53
CA ALA A 124 15.93 -13.56 -5.40
C ALA A 124 17.42 -13.86 -5.21
N ARG A 125 18.25 -12.80 -5.24
CA ARG A 125 19.70 -12.88 -5.03
C ARG A 125 20.06 -13.56 -3.71
N ALA A 126 19.42 -13.14 -2.62
CA ALA A 126 19.63 -13.76 -1.31
C ALA A 126 19.28 -15.26 -1.30
N ALA A 127 18.22 -15.68 -2.00
CA ALA A 127 17.84 -17.08 -2.08
C ALA A 127 18.79 -17.92 -2.95
N VAL A 128 19.27 -17.36 -4.07
CA VAL A 128 20.31 -17.98 -4.91
C VAL A 128 21.57 -18.23 -4.08
N ARG A 129 22.04 -17.22 -3.34
CA ARG A 129 23.21 -17.34 -2.46
C ARG A 129 23.01 -18.33 -1.31
N ALA A 130 21.84 -18.33 -0.68
CA ALA A 130 21.51 -19.29 0.38
C ALA A 130 21.47 -20.74 -0.15
N ALA A 131 21.25 -20.93 -1.45
CA ALA A 131 21.34 -22.23 -2.11
C ALA A 131 22.78 -22.63 -2.50
N GLY A 132 23.79 -21.84 -2.15
CA GLY A 132 25.18 -22.07 -2.54
C GLY A 132 25.47 -21.75 -4.02
N LEU A 133 24.55 -21.05 -4.70
CA LEU A 133 24.68 -20.64 -6.10
C LEU A 133 25.12 -19.17 -6.18
N HIS A 134 25.69 -18.79 -7.33
CA HIS A 134 26.14 -17.43 -7.58
C HIS A 134 25.35 -16.82 -8.75
N ASP A 135 24.73 -15.66 -8.51
CA ASP A 135 24.11 -14.87 -9.56
C ASP A 135 25.14 -13.98 -10.26
N GLN A 136 25.16 -13.98 -11.59
CA GLN A 136 26.11 -13.19 -12.37
C GLN A 136 25.61 -11.76 -12.60
N TRP A 137 24.29 -11.54 -12.56
CA TRP A 137 23.72 -10.21 -12.77
C TRP A 137 22.35 -10.03 -12.12
N SER A 138 22.03 -8.78 -11.79
CA SER A 138 20.76 -8.35 -11.19
C SER A 138 20.44 -6.92 -11.64
N PRO A 139 19.20 -6.60 -12.03
CA PRO A 139 18.81 -5.24 -12.42
C PRO A 139 18.81 -4.29 -11.22
N GLU A 140 19.00 -2.99 -11.48
CA GLU A 140 18.97 -1.98 -10.42
C GLU A 140 17.52 -1.64 -10.01
N GLY A 141 16.60 -1.56 -10.98
CA GLY A 141 15.19 -1.20 -10.75
C GLY A 141 14.29 -2.36 -10.35
N GLU A 142 14.82 -3.59 -10.31
CA GLU A 142 14.07 -4.84 -10.11
C GLU A 142 13.00 -5.13 -11.19
N GLY A 143 13.03 -4.41 -12.32
CA GLY A 143 12.10 -4.57 -13.44
C GLY A 143 12.40 -5.79 -14.30
N TYR A 144 11.39 -6.30 -15.02
CA TYR A 144 11.61 -7.39 -15.99
C TYR A 144 12.16 -6.85 -17.31
N GLU A 145 11.80 -5.62 -17.66
CA GLU A 145 12.23 -4.94 -18.87
C GLU A 145 13.76 -4.84 -18.91
N GLU A 146 14.38 -4.44 -17.79
CA GLU A 146 15.84 -4.44 -17.63
C GLU A 146 16.46 -5.83 -17.81
N VAL A 147 15.78 -6.89 -17.33
CA VAL A 147 16.25 -8.27 -17.50
C VAL A 147 16.19 -8.70 -18.96
N VAL A 148 15.07 -8.45 -19.64
CA VAL A 148 14.89 -8.80 -21.05
C VAL A 148 15.87 -8.03 -21.92
N GLU A 149 16.07 -6.74 -21.67
CA GLU A 149 17.06 -5.91 -22.37
C GLU A 149 18.47 -6.46 -22.18
N HIS A 150 18.88 -6.73 -20.94
CA HIS A 150 20.20 -7.29 -20.62
C HIS A 150 20.44 -8.64 -21.29
N LEU A 151 19.45 -9.54 -21.24
CA LEU A 151 19.56 -10.87 -21.84
C LEU A 151 19.56 -10.81 -23.37
N THR A 152 18.73 -9.96 -23.97
CA THR A 152 18.69 -9.78 -25.43
C THR A 152 20.00 -9.20 -25.96
N ALA A 153 20.57 -8.21 -25.25
CA ALA A 153 21.87 -7.62 -25.61
C ALA A 153 23.03 -8.63 -25.58
N ARG A 154 22.90 -9.72 -24.83
CA ARG A 154 23.88 -10.82 -24.79
C ARG A 154 23.76 -11.81 -25.94
N GLY A 155 22.66 -11.78 -26.68
CA GLY A 155 22.34 -12.74 -27.73
C GLY A 155 21.75 -14.02 -27.15
N LEU A 156 20.51 -14.33 -27.54
CA LEU A 156 19.75 -15.46 -27.00
C LEU A 156 19.51 -16.59 -28.01
N ARG A 157 19.91 -16.40 -29.27
CA ARG A 157 19.61 -17.34 -30.34
C ARG A 157 20.17 -18.74 -30.04
N GLY A 158 19.26 -19.71 -29.96
CA GLY A 158 19.60 -21.12 -29.70
C GLY A 158 19.89 -21.44 -28.23
N LEU A 159 19.85 -20.45 -27.33
CA LEU A 159 20.04 -20.67 -25.90
C LEU A 159 18.73 -21.11 -25.23
N THR A 160 18.87 -21.85 -24.14
CA THR A 160 17.77 -22.24 -23.28
C THR A 160 17.73 -21.35 -22.04
N VAL A 161 16.56 -20.74 -21.79
CA VAL A 161 16.31 -19.92 -20.61
C VAL A 161 15.29 -20.61 -19.71
N ALA A 162 15.71 -20.99 -18.51
CA ALA A 162 14.78 -21.41 -17.46
C ALA A 162 14.27 -20.18 -16.71
N MET A 163 12.98 -19.87 -16.83
CA MET A 163 12.36 -18.68 -16.26
C MET A 163 11.43 -19.03 -15.11
N GLN A 164 11.78 -18.59 -13.89
CA GLN A 164 10.91 -18.74 -12.73
C GLN A 164 9.69 -17.84 -12.80
N LEU A 165 8.48 -18.37 -12.78
CA LEU A 165 7.27 -17.54 -12.78
C LEU A 165 7.02 -16.86 -11.42
N HIS A 166 6.30 -15.74 -11.45
CA HIS A 166 5.88 -14.99 -10.26
C HIS A 166 4.40 -15.25 -9.89
N GLY A 167 3.96 -16.50 -9.96
CA GLY A 167 2.61 -16.91 -9.54
C GLY A 167 1.56 -17.02 -10.65
N GLU A 168 1.81 -16.40 -11.80
CA GLU A 168 1.00 -16.44 -13.02
C GLU A 168 1.95 -16.51 -14.23
N SER A 169 1.44 -16.98 -15.37
CA SER A 169 2.17 -16.89 -16.65
C SER A 169 2.37 -15.42 -17.02
N GLN A 170 3.51 -15.11 -17.63
CA GLN A 170 3.88 -13.75 -18.04
C GLN A 170 4.32 -13.79 -19.51
N PRO A 171 3.37 -14.03 -20.44
CA PRO A 171 3.66 -14.24 -21.84
C PRO A 171 4.46 -13.07 -22.44
N GLU A 172 4.24 -11.84 -21.98
CA GLU A 172 4.98 -10.67 -22.45
C GLU A 172 6.50 -10.80 -22.27
N TYR A 173 6.98 -11.58 -21.29
CA TYR A 173 8.41 -11.79 -21.06
C TYR A 173 8.91 -13.08 -21.71
N SER A 174 8.15 -14.18 -21.65
CA SER A 174 8.54 -15.41 -22.34
C SER A 174 8.55 -15.21 -23.86
N GLU A 175 7.51 -14.59 -24.42
CA GLU A 175 7.43 -14.27 -25.86
C GLU A 175 8.54 -13.30 -26.29
N ALA A 176 8.94 -12.33 -25.44
CA ALA A 176 10.04 -11.43 -25.76
C ALA A 176 11.40 -12.17 -25.83
N LEU A 177 11.65 -13.10 -24.91
CA LEU A 177 12.86 -13.93 -24.92
C LEU A 177 12.85 -14.92 -26.10
N GLU A 178 11.71 -15.51 -26.42
CA GLU A 178 11.52 -16.41 -27.56
C GLU A 178 11.68 -15.66 -28.89
N SER A 179 11.16 -14.44 -29.00
CA SER A 179 11.34 -13.56 -30.16
C SER A 179 12.81 -13.19 -30.38
N ALA A 180 13.62 -13.16 -29.31
CA ALA A 180 15.07 -13.00 -29.39
C ALA A 180 15.82 -14.32 -29.74
N GLY A 181 15.08 -15.42 -29.95
CA GLY A 181 15.58 -16.71 -30.40
C GLY A 181 15.92 -17.71 -29.28
N ALA A 182 15.53 -17.43 -28.04
CA ALA A 182 15.66 -18.39 -26.94
C ALA A 182 14.59 -19.50 -27.03
N ARG A 183 14.90 -20.64 -26.41
CA ARG A 183 13.89 -21.60 -25.94
C ARG A 183 13.62 -21.32 -24.46
N VAL A 184 12.37 -21.06 -24.09
CA VAL A 184 12.01 -20.76 -22.70
C VAL A 184 11.41 -21.99 -22.01
N ILE A 185 11.87 -22.27 -20.79
CA ILE A 185 11.25 -23.25 -19.87
C ILE A 185 10.66 -22.45 -18.71
N GLU A 186 9.34 -22.34 -18.64
CA GLU A 186 8.67 -21.67 -17.52
C GLU A 186 8.60 -22.59 -16.29
N LEU A 187 8.89 -22.04 -15.11
CA LEU A 187 8.88 -22.76 -13.84
C LEU A 187 7.77 -22.20 -12.92
N PRO A 188 6.57 -22.81 -12.91
CA PRO A 188 5.46 -22.43 -12.03
C PRO A 188 5.70 -22.94 -10.60
N VAL A 189 6.39 -22.15 -9.80
CA VAL A 189 6.85 -22.52 -8.44
C VAL A 189 5.82 -22.26 -7.34
N TYR A 190 4.88 -21.36 -7.57
CA TYR A 190 3.70 -21.15 -6.75
C TYR A 190 2.61 -20.53 -7.65
N ARG A 191 1.36 -20.46 -7.16
CA ARG A 191 0.30 -19.67 -7.82
C ARG A 191 -0.37 -18.69 -6.88
N TRP A 192 -0.89 -17.61 -7.44
CA TRP A 192 -1.82 -16.75 -6.74
C TRP A 192 -3.21 -17.39 -6.76
N ALA A 193 -3.91 -17.33 -5.63
CA ALA A 193 -5.31 -17.65 -5.57
C ALA A 193 -6.08 -16.51 -4.90
N PRO A 194 -7.38 -16.35 -5.19
CA PRO A 194 -8.24 -15.46 -4.43
C PRO A 194 -8.18 -15.75 -2.92
N PRO A 195 -8.45 -14.75 -2.06
CA PRO A 195 -8.60 -14.99 -0.63
C PRO A 195 -9.73 -15.98 -0.39
N THR A 196 -9.63 -16.78 0.67
CA THR A 196 -10.67 -17.77 1.03
C THR A 196 -12.02 -17.09 1.29
N ASP A 197 -11.99 -15.88 1.87
CA ASP A 197 -13.14 -14.99 2.02
C ASP A 197 -12.87 -13.70 1.24
N PRO A 198 -13.63 -13.40 0.15
CA PRO A 198 -13.48 -12.17 -0.61
C PRO A 198 -14.17 -10.96 0.04
N ALA A 199 -15.02 -11.15 1.05
CA ALA A 199 -15.81 -10.07 1.63
C ALA A 199 -14.97 -8.91 2.23
N PRO A 200 -13.83 -9.15 2.92
CA PRO A 200 -12.95 -8.07 3.38
C PRO A 200 -12.38 -7.23 2.24
N LEU A 201 -12.03 -7.86 1.12
CA LEU A 201 -11.51 -7.18 -0.06
C LEU A 201 -12.56 -6.27 -0.70
N HIS A 202 -13.78 -6.79 -0.94
CA HIS A 202 -14.88 -5.98 -1.47
C HIS A 202 -15.22 -4.82 -0.54
N ARG A 203 -15.27 -5.05 0.78
CA ARG A 203 -15.48 -3.97 1.76
C ARG A 203 -14.37 -2.92 1.70
N LEU A 204 -13.11 -3.31 1.55
CA LEU A 204 -12.03 -2.32 1.40
C LEU A 204 -12.21 -1.50 0.11
N VAL A 205 -12.57 -2.13 -1.00
CA VAL A 205 -12.86 -1.43 -2.26
C VAL A 205 -13.99 -0.41 -2.07
N ASP A 206 -15.09 -0.80 -1.43
CA ASP A 206 -16.21 0.11 -1.12
C ASP A 206 -15.76 1.28 -0.23
N LEU A 207 -14.89 1.02 0.76
CA LEU A 207 -14.33 2.07 1.62
C LEU A 207 -13.42 3.02 0.84
N VAL A 208 -12.65 2.55 -0.14
CA VAL A 208 -11.81 3.40 -0.99
C VAL A 208 -12.68 4.27 -1.89
N ILE A 209 -13.64 3.67 -2.60
CA ILE A 209 -14.61 4.39 -3.45
C ILE A 209 -15.36 5.46 -2.65
N GLY A 210 -15.78 5.11 -1.42
CA GLY A 210 -16.45 6.01 -0.49
C GLY A 210 -15.55 7.03 0.21
N ARG A 211 -14.22 7.02 -0.02
CA ARG A 211 -13.24 7.90 0.66
C ARG A 211 -13.28 7.79 2.19
N LEU A 212 -13.51 6.57 2.66
CA LEU A 212 -13.62 6.19 4.08
C LEU A 212 -12.33 5.56 4.63
N VAL A 213 -11.31 5.41 3.78
CA VAL A 213 -9.92 5.13 4.15
C VAL A 213 -9.03 6.24 3.62
N ASP A 214 -7.91 6.49 4.28
CA ASP A 214 -6.98 7.57 3.95
C ASP A 214 -5.77 7.07 3.15
N ALA A 215 -5.44 5.78 3.28
CA ALA A 215 -4.40 5.13 2.50
C ALA A 215 -4.67 3.63 2.31
N VAL A 216 -4.08 3.04 1.26
CA VAL A 216 -4.05 1.59 1.02
C VAL A 216 -2.62 1.16 0.75
N THR A 217 -2.21 0.08 1.42
CA THR A 217 -0.86 -0.47 1.30
C THR A 217 -0.83 -1.66 0.35
N PHE A 218 0.20 -1.74 -0.49
CA PHE A 218 0.44 -2.82 -1.44
C PHE A 218 1.88 -3.34 -1.32
N THR A 219 2.02 -4.66 -1.31
CA THR A 219 3.33 -5.33 -1.22
C THR A 219 3.66 -6.23 -2.41
N SER A 220 2.74 -6.34 -3.38
CA SER A 220 2.93 -7.05 -4.66
C SER A 220 2.08 -6.41 -5.75
N ALA A 221 2.54 -6.49 -7.00
CA ALA A 221 1.75 -6.05 -8.16
C ALA A 221 0.46 -6.86 -8.31
N ALA A 222 0.50 -8.17 -7.99
CA ALA A 222 -0.68 -9.02 -7.98
C ALA A 222 -1.78 -8.51 -7.02
N ALA A 223 -1.41 -7.94 -5.86
CA ALA A 223 -2.39 -7.40 -4.91
C ALA A 223 -3.07 -6.14 -5.45
N VAL A 224 -2.32 -5.29 -6.17
CA VAL A 224 -2.89 -4.16 -6.90
C VAL A 224 -3.90 -4.65 -7.93
N GLN A 225 -3.51 -5.60 -8.77
CA GLN A 225 -4.40 -6.14 -9.81
C GLN A 225 -5.63 -6.81 -9.22
N ALA A 226 -5.49 -7.52 -8.10
CA ALA A 226 -6.62 -8.12 -7.40
C ALA A 226 -7.61 -7.07 -6.86
N VAL A 227 -7.13 -5.96 -6.30
CA VAL A 227 -7.98 -4.84 -5.88
C VAL A 227 -8.70 -4.19 -7.07
N LEU A 228 -7.98 -3.93 -8.17
CA LEU A 228 -8.57 -3.37 -9.39
C LEU A 228 -9.64 -4.32 -9.96
N ARG A 229 -9.38 -5.62 -10.03
CA ARG A 229 -10.38 -6.61 -10.48
C ARG A 229 -11.59 -6.67 -9.54
N ALA A 230 -11.37 -6.61 -8.23
CA ALA A 230 -12.44 -6.65 -7.23
C ALA A 230 -13.38 -5.44 -7.30
N SER A 231 -12.97 -4.33 -7.90
CA SER A 231 -13.86 -3.18 -8.10
C SER A 231 -14.93 -3.38 -9.18
N GLY A 232 -14.77 -4.32 -10.12
CA GLY A 232 -15.78 -4.59 -11.14
C GLY A 232 -16.27 -3.31 -11.83
N THR A 233 -17.56 -3.00 -11.71
CA THR A 233 -18.18 -1.79 -12.27
C THR A 233 -17.78 -0.48 -11.58
N GLY A 234 -17.17 -0.55 -10.40
CA GLY A 234 -16.66 0.59 -9.64
C GLY A 234 -15.21 0.97 -9.95
N ALA A 235 -14.60 0.42 -11.01
CA ALA A 235 -13.19 0.64 -11.34
C ALA A 235 -12.83 2.11 -11.51
N ASP A 236 -13.62 2.88 -12.27
CA ASP A 236 -13.35 4.31 -12.48
C ASP A 236 -13.40 5.09 -11.16
N ALA A 237 -14.41 4.81 -10.33
CA ALA A 237 -14.56 5.45 -9.03
C ALA A 237 -13.43 5.08 -8.04
N LEU A 238 -12.91 3.86 -8.13
CA LEU A 238 -11.74 3.42 -7.38
C LEU A 238 -10.48 4.17 -7.84
N VAL A 239 -10.26 4.28 -9.14
CA VAL A 239 -9.12 5.01 -9.73
C VAL A 239 -9.16 6.48 -9.34
N ASP A 240 -10.32 7.12 -9.46
CA ASP A 240 -10.51 8.52 -9.07
C ASP A 240 -10.20 8.74 -7.58
N ALA A 241 -10.69 7.87 -6.70
CA ALA A 241 -10.40 7.95 -5.27
C ALA A 241 -8.91 7.79 -4.97
N LEU A 242 -8.22 6.85 -5.63
CA LEU A 242 -6.78 6.62 -5.46
C LEU A 242 -5.91 7.73 -6.06
N ARG A 243 -6.42 8.49 -7.03
CA ARG A 243 -5.68 9.57 -7.68
C ARG A 243 -5.54 10.78 -6.76
N ASP A 244 -6.60 11.15 -6.04
CA ASP A 244 -6.67 12.43 -5.33
C ASP A 244 -6.87 12.30 -3.81
N ASP A 245 -7.67 11.35 -3.33
CA ASP A 245 -8.17 11.31 -1.95
C ASP A 245 -7.46 10.27 -1.09
N VAL A 246 -7.26 9.06 -1.62
CA VAL A 246 -6.72 7.90 -0.90
C VAL A 246 -5.30 7.62 -1.33
N MET A 247 -4.35 7.67 -0.41
CA MET A 247 -2.94 7.48 -0.73
C MET A 247 -2.63 6.00 -1.04
N ALA A 248 -2.17 5.71 -2.25
CA ALA A 248 -1.59 4.41 -2.56
C ALA A 248 -0.13 4.34 -2.08
N ALA A 249 0.16 3.40 -1.17
CA ALA A 249 1.50 3.17 -0.64
C ALA A 249 2.03 1.80 -1.07
N CYS A 250 3.05 1.79 -1.92
CA CYS A 250 3.62 0.56 -2.47
C CYS A 250 5.00 0.29 -1.87
N VAL A 251 5.32 -0.97 -1.62
CA VAL A 251 6.63 -1.34 -1.03
C VAL A 251 7.81 -1.08 -1.97
N GLY A 252 7.59 -0.98 -3.29
CA GLY A 252 8.66 -0.78 -4.27
C GLY A 252 8.15 -0.58 -5.71
N PRO A 253 9.07 -0.35 -6.66
CA PRO A 253 8.75 0.07 -8.03
C PRO A 253 7.88 -0.93 -8.78
N VAL A 254 8.23 -2.22 -8.73
CA VAL A 254 7.46 -3.31 -9.36
C VAL A 254 6.02 -3.35 -8.86
N THR A 255 5.81 -3.18 -7.54
CA THR A 255 4.46 -3.15 -6.96
C THR A 255 3.66 -1.95 -7.44
N SER A 256 4.32 -0.81 -7.63
CA SER A 256 3.68 0.43 -8.03
C SER A 256 3.38 0.55 -9.53
N ALA A 257 4.03 -0.25 -10.37
CA ALA A 257 3.94 -0.14 -11.83
C ALA A 257 2.49 -0.19 -12.36
N PRO A 258 1.60 -1.11 -11.91
CA PRO A 258 0.23 -1.13 -12.42
C PRO A 258 -0.58 0.11 -12.04
N LEU A 259 -0.36 0.69 -10.86
CA LEU A 259 -1.01 1.94 -10.44
C LEU A 259 -0.51 3.12 -11.26
N ARG A 260 0.81 3.23 -11.45
CA ARG A 260 1.41 4.29 -12.28
C ARG A 260 0.95 4.24 -13.73
N GLY A 261 0.78 3.03 -14.28
CA GLY A 261 0.21 2.83 -15.62
C GLY A 261 -1.20 3.39 -15.79
N GLN A 262 -1.95 3.55 -14.69
CA GLN A 262 -3.28 4.18 -14.68
C GLN A 262 -3.24 5.66 -14.26
N GLY A 263 -2.05 6.26 -14.15
CA GLY A 263 -1.87 7.63 -13.69
C GLY A 263 -2.25 7.83 -12.22
N ILE A 264 -2.15 6.79 -11.40
CA ILE A 264 -2.36 6.88 -9.94
C ILE A 264 -1.01 7.22 -9.27
N PRO A 265 -0.91 8.34 -8.54
CA PRO A 265 0.27 8.67 -7.75
C PRO A 265 0.49 7.64 -6.64
N VAL A 266 1.75 7.28 -6.39
CA VAL A 266 2.14 6.28 -5.40
C VAL A 266 3.31 6.76 -4.56
N VAL A 267 3.22 6.53 -3.25
CA VAL A 267 4.38 6.71 -2.35
C VAL A 267 5.12 5.38 -2.22
N THR A 268 6.44 5.42 -2.32
CA THR A 268 7.31 4.23 -2.21
C THR A 268 8.49 4.53 -1.29
N PRO A 269 8.86 3.63 -0.36
CA PRO A 269 10.06 3.79 0.44
C PRO A 269 11.33 3.60 -0.40
N GLY A 270 12.44 4.22 0.01
CA GLY A 270 13.74 4.00 -0.64
C GLY A 270 14.30 2.57 -0.51
N ARG A 271 13.70 1.74 0.35
CA ARG A 271 14.02 0.30 0.48
C ARG A 271 12.74 -0.51 0.64
N ALA A 272 12.63 -1.62 -0.08
CA ALA A 272 11.46 -2.50 -0.07
C ALA A 272 11.30 -3.34 1.22
N ARG A 273 11.03 -2.67 2.35
CA ARG A 273 10.81 -3.25 3.68
C ARG A 273 9.52 -2.71 4.31
N LEU A 274 8.81 -3.52 5.10
CA LEU A 274 7.57 -3.11 5.77
C LEU A 274 7.77 -1.91 6.70
N SER A 275 8.84 -1.92 7.52
CA SER A 275 9.15 -0.79 8.40
C SER A 275 9.45 0.51 7.65
N ALA A 276 10.09 0.40 6.48
CA ALA A 276 10.36 1.56 5.62
C ALA A 276 9.06 2.08 4.99
N LEU A 277 8.18 1.18 4.54
CA LEU A 277 6.85 1.54 4.04
C LEU A 277 6.02 2.29 5.09
N VAL A 278 6.00 1.78 6.33
CA VAL A 278 5.29 2.43 7.45
C VAL A 278 5.88 3.80 7.75
N ARG A 279 7.22 3.94 7.74
CA ARG A 279 7.88 5.24 7.91
C ARG A 279 7.47 6.23 6.81
N THR A 280 7.48 5.80 5.55
CA THR A 280 7.02 6.63 4.43
C THR A 280 5.58 7.05 4.59
N ILE A 281 4.68 6.17 5.05
CA ILE A 281 3.28 6.52 5.31
C ILE A 281 3.16 7.57 6.43
N VAL A 282 3.92 7.40 7.51
CA VAL A 282 3.99 8.36 8.63
C VAL A 282 4.48 9.73 8.18
N ASP A 283 5.44 9.76 7.26
CA ASP A 283 6.02 11.00 6.76
C ASP A 283 5.11 11.68 5.71
N GLU A 284 4.38 10.92 4.88
CA GLU A 284 3.62 11.45 3.73
C GLU A 284 2.13 11.66 4.00
N LEU A 285 1.45 10.74 4.70
CA LEU A 285 -0.01 10.82 4.87
C LEU A 285 -0.46 12.09 5.60
N PRO A 286 0.20 12.54 6.70
CA PRO A 286 -0.19 13.75 7.40
C PRO A 286 -0.08 15.02 6.57
N LYS A 287 0.83 15.07 5.59
CA LYS A 287 1.02 16.25 4.71
C LYS A 287 -0.18 16.50 3.80
N ARG A 288 -1.02 15.49 3.58
CA ARG A 288 -2.24 15.58 2.77
C ARG A 288 -3.43 16.15 3.55
N ALA A 289 -3.29 16.38 4.86
CA ALA A 289 -4.37 16.88 5.70
C ALA A 289 -4.70 18.36 5.42
N VAL A 290 -5.99 18.67 5.33
CA VAL A 290 -6.45 20.06 5.31
C VAL A 290 -6.19 20.69 6.67
N SER A 291 -5.41 21.77 6.68
CA SER A 291 -5.03 22.51 7.89
C SER A 291 -5.52 23.95 7.80
N LEU A 292 -6.23 24.42 8.82
CA LEU A 292 -6.87 25.73 8.88
C LEU A 292 -6.55 26.44 10.20
N GLN A 293 -6.45 27.77 10.15
CA GLN A 293 -6.49 28.62 11.34
C GLN A 293 -7.87 29.27 11.40
N VAL A 294 -8.62 29.00 12.47
CA VAL A 294 -10.04 29.39 12.56
C VAL A 294 -10.34 29.88 13.97
N SER A 295 -10.79 31.13 14.10
CA SER A 295 -11.14 31.73 15.40
C SER A 295 -10.03 31.59 16.47
N GLY A 296 -8.76 31.66 16.07
CA GLY A 296 -7.61 31.50 16.97
C GLY A 296 -7.22 30.04 17.29
N HIS A 297 -7.89 29.06 16.69
CA HIS A 297 -7.60 27.64 16.86
C HIS A 297 -6.93 27.05 15.60
N SER A 298 -5.97 26.15 15.82
CA SER A 298 -5.39 25.32 14.77
C SER A 298 -6.25 24.08 14.58
N LEU A 299 -6.78 23.90 13.36
CA LEU A 299 -7.65 22.79 12.99
C LEU A 299 -7.03 21.97 11.86
N VAL A 300 -6.77 20.69 12.10
CA VAL A 300 -6.25 19.76 11.08
C VAL A 300 -7.22 18.58 10.91
N LEU A 301 -7.73 18.38 9.69
CA LEU A 301 -8.67 17.29 9.40
C LEU A 301 -7.89 16.00 9.12
N ARG A 302 -8.17 14.93 9.86
CA ARG A 302 -7.49 13.63 9.72
C ARG A 302 -8.50 12.50 9.68
N GLY A 303 -8.71 11.85 8.53
CA GLY A 303 -9.58 10.68 8.43
C GLY A 303 -10.88 10.82 9.22
N HIS A 304 -11.06 10.03 10.27
CA HIS A 304 -12.26 10.02 11.12
C HIS A 304 -12.20 10.98 12.33
N ALA A 305 -11.29 11.95 12.34
CA ALA A 305 -11.07 12.87 13.44
C ALA A 305 -10.62 14.26 12.94
N ALA A 306 -10.59 15.21 13.87
CA ALA A 306 -9.88 16.47 13.71
C ALA A 306 -8.85 16.61 14.83
N VAL A 307 -7.73 17.28 14.56
CA VAL A 307 -6.81 17.73 15.60
C VAL A 307 -7.07 19.21 15.83
N VAL A 308 -7.45 19.58 17.06
CA VAL A 308 -7.74 20.95 17.49
C VAL A 308 -6.71 21.34 18.54
N ASP A 309 -5.87 22.33 18.22
CA ASP A 309 -4.79 22.80 19.10
C ASP A 309 -3.88 21.67 19.62
N GLY A 310 -3.64 20.65 18.80
CA GLY A 310 -2.84 19.48 19.12
C GLY A 310 -3.61 18.31 19.75
N GLU A 311 -4.86 18.51 20.18
CA GLU A 311 -5.70 17.45 20.74
C GLU A 311 -6.52 16.73 19.66
N LEU A 312 -6.46 15.40 19.65
CA LEU A 312 -7.28 14.57 18.76
C LEU A 312 -8.75 14.58 19.22
N ARG A 313 -9.65 14.95 18.32
CA ARG A 313 -11.10 14.96 18.48
C ARG A 313 -11.74 13.97 17.50
N PRO A 314 -12.06 12.73 17.93
CA PRO A 314 -12.77 11.78 17.08
C PRO A 314 -14.16 12.32 16.70
N LEU A 315 -14.54 12.18 15.43
CA LEU A 315 -15.82 12.65 14.92
C LEU A 315 -16.59 11.50 14.28
N ALA A 316 -17.90 11.48 14.50
CA ALA A 316 -18.76 10.52 13.80
C ALA A 316 -18.81 10.84 12.28
N PRO A 317 -19.20 9.88 11.41
CA PRO A 317 -19.17 10.06 9.96
C PRO A 317 -19.91 11.30 9.45
N ALA A 318 -21.14 11.55 9.93
CA ALA A 318 -21.93 12.70 9.50
C ALA A 318 -21.31 14.06 9.90
N PRO A 319 -20.91 14.30 11.17
CA PRO A 319 -20.11 15.47 11.55
C PRO A 319 -18.84 15.66 10.72
N MET A 320 -18.11 14.57 10.44
CA MET A 320 -16.87 14.65 9.67
C MET A 320 -17.13 15.02 8.20
N ALA A 321 -18.19 14.48 7.59
CA ALA A 321 -18.61 14.84 6.22
C ALA A 321 -18.94 16.34 6.11
N VAL A 322 -19.70 16.87 7.08
CA VAL A 322 -19.99 18.31 7.17
C VAL A 322 -18.71 19.12 7.33
N LEU A 323 -17.79 18.69 8.21
CA LEU A 323 -16.53 19.38 8.43
C LEU A 323 -15.69 19.46 7.16
N ARG A 324 -15.54 18.34 6.42
CA ARG A 324 -14.82 18.32 5.14
C ARG A 324 -15.45 19.25 4.13
N ALA A 325 -16.78 19.19 3.97
CA ALA A 325 -17.50 20.01 3.01
C ALA A 325 -17.27 21.52 3.25
N LEU A 326 -17.31 21.94 4.51
CA LEU A 326 -17.05 23.34 4.88
C LEU A 326 -15.56 23.70 4.72
N ALA A 327 -14.65 22.77 4.98
CA ALA A 327 -13.20 22.98 4.87
C ALA A 327 -12.70 23.04 3.41
N THR A 328 -13.42 22.47 2.45
CA THR A 328 -13.10 22.58 1.01
C THR A 328 -13.24 24.01 0.49
N SER A 329 -14.07 24.84 1.12
CA SER A 329 -14.23 26.25 0.76
C SER A 329 -14.43 27.12 2.01
N PRO A 330 -13.38 27.31 2.83
CA PRO A 330 -13.48 28.09 4.05
C PRO A 330 -13.99 29.51 3.75
N GLY A 331 -14.80 30.07 4.65
CA GLY A 331 -15.48 31.35 4.47
C GLY A 331 -16.76 31.30 3.63
N ARG A 332 -16.92 30.33 2.71
CA ARG A 332 -18.15 30.16 1.91
C ARG A 332 -19.28 29.60 2.77
N VAL A 333 -20.49 30.16 2.59
CA VAL A 333 -21.70 29.63 3.23
C VAL A 333 -22.25 28.48 2.39
N LEU A 334 -22.35 27.29 2.99
CA LEU A 334 -23.07 26.16 2.43
C LEU A 334 -24.47 26.09 3.01
N SER A 335 -25.47 25.95 2.14
CA SER A 335 -26.87 25.78 2.56
C SER A 335 -27.11 24.41 3.19
N ARG A 336 -28.24 24.24 3.91
CA ARG A 336 -28.64 22.93 4.43
C ARG A 336 -28.76 21.89 3.31
N ALA A 337 -29.40 22.25 2.20
CA ALA A 337 -29.54 21.40 1.03
C ALA A 337 -28.17 21.00 0.43
N ALA A 338 -27.18 21.90 0.40
CA ALA A 338 -25.84 21.58 -0.08
C ALA A 338 -25.10 20.61 0.86
N LEU A 339 -25.20 20.80 2.17
CA LEU A 339 -24.61 19.89 3.15
C LEU A 339 -25.32 18.54 3.19
N LEU A 340 -26.63 18.50 2.91
CA LEU A 340 -27.40 17.26 2.86
C LEU A 340 -26.84 16.28 1.82
N GLN A 341 -26.33 16.78 0.69
CA GLN A 341 -25.70 15.97 -0.35
C GLN A 341 -24.41 15.26 0.10
N THR A 342 -23.84 15.67 1.23
CA THR A 342 -22.62 15.10 1.80
C THR A 342 -22.91 14.03 2.85
N LEU A 343 -24.17 13.90 3.28
CA LEU A 343 -24.60 12.92 4.26
C LEU A 343 -25.04 11.61 3.59
N PRO A 344 -25.12 10.49 4.33
CA PRO A 344 -25.64 9.23 3.81
C PRO A 344 -27.04 9.37 3.18
N ARG A 345 -27.32 8.55 2.17
CA ARG A 345 -28.62 8.53 1.48
C ARG A 345 -29.77 8.33 2.46
N GLY A 346 -30.85 9.11 2.29
CA GLY A 346 -32.04 9.08 3.15
C GLY A 346 -31.99 10.03 4.36
N ALA A 347 -30.91 10.82 4.51
CA ALA A 347 -30.88 11.93 5.46
C ALA A 347 -31.88 13.03 5.07
N ASP A 348 -32.33 13.81 6.05
CA ASP A 348 -33.16 15.00 5.89
C ASP A 348 -32.45 16.27 6.39
N GLU A 349 -33.09 17.43 6.28
CA GLU A 349 -32.50 18.68 6.78
C GLU A 349 -32.25 18.66 8.29
N HIS A 350 -33.08 17.94 9.05
CA HIS A 350 -32.89 17.80 10.49
C HIS A 350 -31.59 17.04 10.80
N ALA A 351 -31.23 16.04 10.01
CA ALA A 351 -29.96 15.33 10.11
C ALA A 351 -28.75 16.26 9.92
N VAL A 352 -28.85 17.28 9.04
CA VAL A 352 -27.78 18.29 8.87
C VAL A 352 -27.62 19.11 10.14
N GLU A 353 -28.71 19.58 10.75
CA GLU A 353 -28.65 20.36 11.99
C GLU A 353 -28.06 19.54 13.14
N MET A 354 -28.47 18.28 13.25
CA MET A 354 -27.91 17.34 14.24
C MET A 354 -26.43 17.04 13.99
N ALA A 355 -26.01 16.89 12.73
CA ALA A 355 -24.61 16.71 12.38
C ALA A 355 -23.77 17.93 12.74
N VAL A 356 -24.27 19.15 12.48
CA VAL A 356 -23.58 20.40 12.87
C VAL A 356 -23.52 20.55 14.39
N ALA A 357 -24.60 20.25 15.11
CA ALA A 357 -24.61 20.30 16.57
C ALA A 357 -23.58 19.33 17.18
N ARG A 358 -23.53 18.08 16.68
CA ARG A 358 -22.55 17.08 17.08
C ARG A 358 -21.13 17.45 16.67
N LEU A 359 -20.95 18.09 15.51
CA LEU A 359 -19.64 18.59 15.08
C LEU A 359 -19.11 19.64 16.05
N ARG A 360 -19.92 20.65 16.41
CA ARG A 360 -19.54 21.67 17.39
C ARG A 360 -19.18 21.06 18.75
N ALA A 361 -20.02 20.13 19.23
CA ALA A 361 -19.75 19.42 20.48
C ALA A 361 -18.46 18.60 20.42
N GLY A 362 -18.21 17.90 19.31
CA GLY A 362 -17.04 17.05 19.13
C GLY A 362 -15.72 17.83 18.98
N LEU A 363 -15.75 19.01 18.36
CA LEU A 363 -14.56 19.88 18.28
C LEU A 363 -14.20 20.49 19.64
N ALA A 364 -15.19 20.67 20.52
CA ALA A 364 -15.04 21.22 21.87
C ALA A 364 -14.42 22.62 21.94
N VAL A 365 -14.48 23.38 20.84
CA VAL A 365 -14.05 24.79 20.76
C VAL A 365 -15.11 25.63 20.06
N PRO A 366 -15.40 26.85 20.55
CA PRO A 366 -16.39 27.74 19.92
C PRO A 366 -15.83 28.36 18.62
N GLY A 367 -16.73 28.96 17.83
CA GLY A 367 -16.33 29.78 16.68
C GLY A 367 -15.91 29.02 15.41
N VAL A 368 -15.51 27.74 15.50
CA VAL A 368 -15.04 26.98 14.33
C VAL A 368 -16.14 26.80 13.26
N ILE A 369 -17.38 26.59 13.68
CA ILE A 369 -18.53 26.45 12.77
C ILE A 369 -19.53 27.56 13.05
N GLN A 370 -19.66 28.50 12.12
CA GLN A 370 -20.58 29.64 12.22
C GLN A 370 -21.91 29.33 11.51
N THR A 371 -23.03 29.61 12.19
CA THR A 371 -24.35 29.66 11.54
C THR A 371 -24.55 31.02 10.90
N VAL A 372 -24.89 31.05 9.61
CA VAL A 372 -25.36 32.25 8.92
C VAL A 372 -26.88 32.15 8.81
N VAL A 373 -27.56 33.00 9.58
CA VAL A 373 -29.01 32.99 9.75
C VAL A 373 -29.73 32.92 8.39
N LYS A 374 -30.65 31.95 8.27
CA LYS A 374 -31.44 31.65 7.05
C LYS A 374 -30.64 31.22 5.81
N ARG A 375 -29.30 31.16 5.87
CA ARG A 375 -28.45 30.84 4.71
C ARG A 375 -27.73 29.50 4.84
N GLY A 376 -27.29 29.12 6.04
CA GLY A 376 -26.62 27.85 6.28
C GLY A 376 -25.41 27.99 7.21
N TYR A 377 -24.31 27.31 6.88
CA TYR A 377 -23.14 27.18 7.75
C TYR A 377 -21.83 27.49 7.01
N ARG A 378 -20.82 27.95 7.73
CA ARG A 378 -19.47 28.18 7.23
C ARG A 378 -18.40 27.96 8.30
N ILE A 379 -17.16 27.75 7.87
CA ILE A 379 -15.97 27.98 8.70
C ILE A 379 -15.56 29.46 8.52
N PRO A 380 -15.56 30.30 9.57
CA PRO A 380 -15.18 31.70 9.45
C PRO A 380 -13.65 31.81 9.37
N LEU A 381 -13.13 32.26 8.23
CA LEU A 381 -11.74 32.71 8.12
C LEU A 381 -11.56 34.10 8.74
#